data_AF-J9EB48-F1
#
_entry.id   AF-J9EB48-F1
#
_cell.length_a   1.000
_cell.length_b   1.000
_cell.length_c   1.000
_cell.angle_alpha   90.00
_cell.angle_beta   90.00
_cell.angle_gamma   90.00
#
_symmetry.space_group_name_H-M   'P 1'
#
loop_
_entity.id
_entity.type
_entity.pdbx_description
1 polymer ?
#
loop_
_entity_poly.entity_id
_entity_poly.type
_entity_poly.pdbx_seq_one_letter_code
_entity_poly.pdbx_strand_id
1 'polypeptide(L)'
;MDAAKGQTEDIEVLDYYKHQLDLLAQMCQDQQYLAIDPPPERRLLNLSLELPADLVLRCISDTRLPQDLRASFARLMLHLHVIRGSSFNAVHHARLWREIPLNVAVSGNSSRFVNGYVDSGYVHSEGEVFDKVLRTVDVYLEELHKTTREGEPVLDPSLSKLKQNRLTFEIVTLARALAHF
;
A
#
# COMPACT_ATOMS: atom_id res chain seq x y z
N MET A 1 -24.76 -18.06 -4.06
CA MET A 1 -25.28 -17.31 -2.91
C MET A 1 -25.26 -18.25 -1.72
N ASP A 2 -24.21 -18.23 -0.91
CA ASP A 2 -24.20 -18.95 0.38
C ASP A 2 -23.44 -18.19 1.48
N ALA A 3 -22.90 -17.01 1.20
CA ALA A 3 -22.19 -16.15 2.17
C ALA A 3 -23.12 -15.47 3.21
N ALA A 4 -24.39 -15.86 3.29
CA ALA A 4 -25.39 -15.29 4.20
C ALA A 4 -25.74 -16.22 5.38
N LYS A 5 -25.22 -17.44 5.42
CA LYS A 5 -25.29 -18.31 6.60
C LYS A 5 -23.94 -18.28 7.29
N GLY A 6 -23.76 -17.32 8.20
CA GLY A 6 -22.58 -17.25 9.07
C GLY A 6 -22.43 -18.53 9.88
N GLN A 7 -21.62 -19.45 9.38
CA GLN A 7 -21.17 -20.65 10.07
C GLN A 7 -19.89 -20.27 10.81
N THR A 8 -19.78 -20.64 12.08
CA THR A 8 -18.62 -20.34 12.94
C THR A 8 -17.28 -20.60 12.26
N GLU A 9 -17.23 -21.61 11.38
CA GLU A 9 -16.09 -21.97 10.53
C GLU A 9 -15.60 -20.82 9.64
N ASP A 10 -16.49 -20.05 9.00
CA ASP A 10 -16.09 -18.92 8.15
C ASP A 10 -15.39 -17.82 8.95
N ILE A 11 -15.86 -17.58 10.19
CA ILE A 11 -15.27 -16.59 11.09
C ILE A 11 -13.86 -17.03 11.51
N GLU A 12 -13.70 -18.31 11.86
CA GLU A 12 -12.40 -18.89 12.22
C GLU A 12 -11.42 -18.86 11.05
N VAL A 13 -11.89 -19.16 9.84
CA VAL A 13 -11.07 -19.12 8.62
C VAL A 13 -10.61 -17.68 8.32
N LEU A 14 -11.50 -16.69 8.44
CA LEU A 14 -11.12 -15.28 8.27
C LEU A 14 -10.12 -14.81 9.33
N ASP A 15 -10.29 -15.26 10.58
CA ASP A 15 -9.36 -14.94 11.66
C ASP A 15 -7.98 -15.58 11.41
N TYR A 16 -7.94 -16.82 10.94
CA TYR A 16 -6.71 -17.48 10.51
C TYR A 16 -6.00 -16.70 9.40
N TYR A 17 -6.73 -16.32 8.34
CA TYR A 17 -6.14 -15.55 7.23
C TYR A 17 -5.63 -14.18 7.66
N LYS A 18 -6.33 -13.51 8.58
CA LYS A 18 -5.87 -12.23 9.14
C LYS A 18 -4.51 -12.41 9.83
N HIS A 19 -4.36 -13.44 10.67
CA HIS A 19 -3.08 -13.73 11.33
C HIS A 19 -1.98 -14.12 10.33
N GLN A 20 -2.32 -14.89 9.29
CA GLN A 20 -1.39 -15.24 8.22
C GLN A 20 -0.89 -13.98 7.48
N LEU A 21 -1.79 -13.07 7.11
CA LEU A 21 -1.42 -11.81 6.46
C LEU A 21 -0.54 -10.94 7.35
N ASP A 22 -0.88 -10.85 8.65
CA ASP A 22 -0.09 -10.08 9.62
C ASP A 22 1.34 -10.67 9.76
N LEU A 23 1.49 -12.00 9.72
CA LEU A 23 2.80 -12.67 9.71
C LEU A 23 3.58 -12.38 8.43
N LEU A 24 2.94 -12.50 7.25
CA LEU A 24 3.58 -12.23 5.97
C LEU A 24 4.06 -10.77 5.88
N ALA A 25 3.26 -9.82 6.38
CA ALA A 25 3.65 -8.42 6.45
C ALA A 25 4.88 -8.21 7.35
N GLN A 26 4.95 -8.89 8.51
CA GLN A 26 6.12 -8.85 9.39
C GLN A 26 7.36 -9.48 8.76
N MET A 27 7.21 -10.58 8.00
CA MET A 27 8.32 -11.19 7.27
C MET A 27 8.90 -10.25 6.20
N CYS A 28 8.09 -9.35 5.63
CA CYS A 28 8.52 -8.37 4.63
C CYS A 28 9.00 -7.04 5.24
N GLN A 29 8.90 -6.87 6.56
CA GLN A 29 9.26 -5.63 7.24
C GLN A 29 10.74 -5.29 7.00
N ASP A 30 11.11 -4.00 7.00
CA ASP A 30 12.49 -3.55 6.81
C ASP A 30 13.18 -4.10 5.55
N GLN A 31 12.41 -4.26 4.46
CA GLN A 31 12.91 -4.66 3.14
C GLN A 31 13.62 -6.02 3.14
N GLN A 32 13.06 -7.03 3.81
CA GLN A 32 13.60 -8.38 3.80
C GLN A 32 13.42 -9.06 2.41
N TYR A 33 14.37 -8.79 1.51
CA TYR A 33 14.80 -9.54 0.32
C TYR A 33 14.29 -10.99 0.24
N LEU A 34 14.61 -11.76 1.27
CA LEU A 34 14.37 -13.20 1.27
C LEU A 34 12.92 -13.61 1.26
N ALA A 35 12.04 -12.79 1.83
CA ALA A 35 10.61 -13.04 1.84
C ALA A 35 9.94 -12.39 0.61
N ILE A 36 10.36 -11.17 0.26
CA ILE A 36 9.74 -10.36 -0.79
C ILE A 36 10.04 -10.94 -2.18
N ASP A 37 11.33 -11.10 -2.50
CA ASP A 37 11.82 -11.54 -3.81
C ASP A 37 13.12 -12.35 -3.64
N PRO A 38 13.01 -13.62 -3.20
CA PRO A 38 14.17 -14.46 -2.92
C PRO A 38 14.96 -14.82 -4.20
N PRO A 39 16.28 -15.00 -4.10
CA PRO A 39 17.08 -15.53 -5.20
C PRO A 39 16.54 -16.90 -5.69
N PRO A 40 16.43 -17.12 -7.01
CA PRO A 40 15.83 -18.33 -7.58
C PRO A 40 16.49 -19.63 -7.08
N GLU A 41 17.79 -19.59 -6.77
CA GLU A 41 18.55 -20.76 -6.33
C GLU A 41 18.10 -21.25 -4.95
N ARG A 42 17.51 -20.37 -4.13
CA ARG A 42 17.07 -20.72 -2.77
C ARG A 42 15.73 -21.45 -2.72
N ARG A 43 14.97 -21.47 -3.83
CA ARG A 43 13.67 -22.15 -3.95
C ARG A 43 12.70 -21.79 -2.81
N LEU A 44 12.76 -20.54 -2.35
CA LEU A 44 11.85 -20.00 -1.34
C LEU A 44 10.58 -19.50 -2.01
N LEU A 45 9.50 -19.40 -1.22
CA LEU A 45 8.25 -18.79 -1.68
C LEU A 45 8.47 -17.31 -1.96
N ASN A 46 8.16 -16.87 -3.18
CA ASN A 46 8.26 -15.48 -3.58
C ASN A 46 6.93 -14.76 -3.30
N LEU A 47 6.87 -14.04 -2.17
CA LEU A 47 5.61 -13.41 -1.74
C LEU A 47 5.14 -12.32 -2.72
N SER A 48 6.04 -11.64 -3.43
CA SER A 48 5.65 -10.62 -4.41
C SER A 48 4.91 -11.20 -5.61
N LEU A 49 5.23 -12.45 -5.99
CA LEU A 49 4.58 -13.17 -7.08
C LEU A 49 3.28 -13.83 -6.63
N GLU A 50 3.26 -14.42 -5.43
CA GLU A 50 2.06 -15.06 -4.88
C GLU A 50 0.97 -14.04 -4.54
N LEU A 51 1.36 -12.82 -4.13
CA LEU A 51 0.46 -11.75 -3.75
C LEU A 51 0.73 -10.49 -4.58
N PRO A 52 0.34 -10.46 -5.87
CA PRO A 52 0.54 -9.31 -6.74
C PRO A 52 -0.15 -8.05 -6.22
N ALA A 53 0.44 -6.88 -6.49
CA ALA A 53 -0.06 -5.60 -6.01
C ALA A 53 -1.54 -5.35 -6.37
N ASP A 54 -1.95 -5.61 -7.61
CA ASP A 54 -3.34 -5.44 -8.04
C ASP A 54 -4.33 -6.34 -7.27
N LEU A 55 -3.89 -7.53 -6.83
CA LEU A 55 -4.72 -8.40 -6.00
C LEU A 55 -4.87 -7.81 -4.58
N VAL A 56 -3.75 -7.46 -3.96
CA VAL A 56 -3.75 -6.86 -2.62
C VAL A 56 -4.57 -5.57 -2.60
N LEU A 57 -4.42 -4.72 -3.61
CA LEU A 57 -5.16 -3.47 -3.73
C LEU A 57 -6.67 -3.69 -3.86
N ARG A 58 -7.10 -4.69 -4.67
CA ARG A 58 -8.51 -5.07 -4.75
C ARG A 58 -9.06 -5.50 -3.41
N CYS A 59 -8.29 -6.24 -2.61
CA CYS A 59 -8.69 -6.64 -1.26
C CYS A 59 -8.79 -5.43 -0.30
N ILE A 60 -7.90 -4.44 -0.41
CA ILE A 60 -8.00 -3.19 0.38
C ILE A 60 -9.26 -2.42 0.01
N SER A 61 -9.65 -2.39 -1.26
CA SER A 61 -10.82 -1.62 -1.74
C SER A 61 -12.16 -2.34 -1.60
N ASP A 62 -12.17 -3.67 -1.42
CA ASP A 62 -13.41 -4.45 -1.33
C ASP A 62 -14.15 -4.20 0.00
N THR A 63 -15.26 -3.48 -0.08
CA THR A 63 -16.09 -3.14 1.08
C THR A 63 -16.87 -4.32 1.66
N ARG A 64 -16.89 -5.47 0.97
CA ARG A 64 -17.50 -6.71 1.47
C ARG A 64 -16.60 -7.41 2.50
N LEU A 65 -15.30 -7.10 2.51
CA LEU A 65 -14.35 -7.66 3.47
C LEU A 65 -14.39 -6.88 4.81
N PRO A 66 -14.20 -7.57 5.94
CA PRO A 66 -14.08 -6.92 7.25
C PRO A 66 -12.96 -5.87 7.27
N GLN A 67 -13.21 -4.73 7.94
CA GLN A 67 -12.26 -3.61 7.99
C GLN A 67 -10.90 -3.98 8.61
N ASP A 68 -10.89 -4.87 9.60
CA ASP A 68 -9.67 -5.40 10.21
C ASP A 68 -8.86 -6.26 9.24
N LEU A 69 -9.50 -7.07 8.40
CA LEU A 69 -8.82 -7.83 7.35
C LEU A 69 -8.26 -6.90 6.26
N ARG A 70 -9.02 -5.89 5.85
CA ARG A 70 -8.55 -4.84 4.93
C ARG A 70 -7.35 -4.09 5.50
N ALA A 71 -7.31 -3.88 6.82
CA ALA A 71 -6.17 -3.27 7.50
C ALA A 71 -4.91 -4.14 7.38
N SER A 72 -5.03 -5.45 7.58
CA SER A 72 -3.92 -6.40 7.36
C SER A 72 -3.42 -6.37 5.91
N PHE A 73 -4.31 -6.27 4.91
CA PHE A 73 -3.90 -6.10 3.52
C PHE A 73 -3.21 -4.75 3.26
N ALA A 74 -3.68 -3.66 3.86
CA ALA A 74 -3.04 -2.35 3.74
C ALA A 74 -1.61 -2.35 4.34
N ARG A 75 -1.43 -3.00 5.49
CA ARG A 75 -0.11 -3.22 6.08
C ARG A 75 0.79 -4.09 5.19
N LEU A 76 0.24 -5.15 4.61
CA LEU A 76 0.97 -6.00 3.68
C LEU A 76 1.37 -5.22 2.41
N MET A 77 0.49 -4.41 1.84
CA MET A 77 0.81 -3.54 0.69
C MET A 77 2.01 -2.64 0.99
N LEU A 78 2.03 -2.05 2.19
CA LEU A 78 3.14 -1.21 2.63
C LEU A 78 4.48 -1.95 2.57
N HIS A 79 4.59 -3.09 3.27
CA HIS A 79 5.87 -3.78 3.43
C HIS A 79 6.25 -4.65 2.24
N LEU A 80 5.26 -5.19 1.54
CA LEU A 80 5.51 -6.03 0.38
C LEU A 80 5.82 -5.17 -0.84
N HIS A 81 5.00 -4.15 -1.14
CA HIS A 81 5.02 -3.47 -2.45
C HIS A 81 5.45 -2.00 -2.44
N VAL A 82 5.25 -1.25 -1.36
CA VAL A 82 5.56 0.19 -1.33
C VAL A 82 6.95 0.49 -0.78
N ILE A 83 7.34 -0.15 0.32
CA ILE A 83 8.70 -0.03 0.87
C ILE A 83 9.60 -1.07 0.17
N ARG A 84 9.78 -0.92 -1.14
CA ARG A 84 10.91 -1.51 -1.88
C ARG A 84 11.91 -0.37 -2.10
N GLY A 85 13.20 -0.59 -1.86
CA GLY A 85 14.21 0.48 -1.71
C GLY A 85 14.12 1.63 -2.73
N SER A 86 14.45 2.86 -2.31
CA SER A 86 14.27 4.06 -3.15
C SER A 86 14.98 3.94 -4.51
N SER A 87 14.25 4.22 -5.59
CA SER A 87 14.77 4.21 -6.96
C SER A 87 15.77 5.34 -7.25
N PHE A 88 15.97 6.28 -6.32
CA PHE A 88 16.91 7.39 -6.50
C PHE A 88 18.35 6.93 -6.34
N ASN A 89 18.97 6.59 -7.46
CA ASN A 89 20.41 6.37 -7.54
C ASN A 89 21.17 7.71 -7.35
N ALA A 90 22.34 7.67 -6.71
CA ALA A 90 23.21 8.83 -6.49
C ALA A 90 23.55 9.61 -7.78
N VAL A 91 23.39 8.96 -8.94
CA VAL A 91 23.52 9.51 -10.28
C VAL A 91 22.45 10.57 -10.59
N HIS A 92 21.24 10.46 -10.03
CA HIS A 92 20.18 11.46 -10.18
C HIS A 92 20.54 12.80 -9.53
N HIS A 93 21.09 12.79 -8.31
CA HIS A 93 21.50 14.01 -7.60
C HIS A 93 22.59 14.81 -8.34
N ALA A 94 23.44 14.14 -9.11
CA ALA A 94 24.51 14.78 -9.87
C ALA A 94 24.02 15.52 -11.13
N ARG A 95 22.88 15.14 -11.73
CA ARG A 95 22.36 15.74 -12.98
C ARG A 95 21.41 16.92 -12.78
N LEU A 96 20.90 17.13 -11.56
CA LEU A 96 19.96 18.19 -11.20
C LEU A 96 20.43 19.61 -11.56
N TRP A 97 21.74 19.90 -11.50
CA TRP A 97 22.28 21.24 -11.78
C TRP A 97 22.12 21.69 -13.24
N ARG A 98 21.99 20.77 -14.19
CA ARG A 98 21.86 21.09 -15.62
C ARG A 98 20.41 21.32 -16.06
N GLU A 99 19.44 20.88 -15.25
CA GLU A 99 18.04 20.78 -15.63
C GLU A 99 17.13 21.81 -14.96
N ILE A 100 17.69 22.73 -14.17
CA ILE A 100 16.93 23.74 -13.41
C ILE A 100 16.29 24.74 -14.39
N PRO A 101 14.95 24.82 -14.47
CA PRO A 101 14.28 25.81 -15.29
C PRO A 101 14.42 27.22 -14.70
N LEU A 102 14.46 28.23 -15.56
CA LEU A 102 14.56 29.64 -15.14
C LEU A 102 13.28 30.19 -14.50
N ASN A 103 12.13 29.57 -14.79
CA ASN A 103 10.83 29.92 -14.22
C ASN A 103 10.17 28.66 -13.66
N VAL A 104 9.70 28.73 -12.41
CA VAL A 104 9.04 27.62 -11.72
C VAL A 104 7.58 27.99 -11.50
N ALA A 105 6.67 27.16 -12.02
CA ALA A 105 5.23 27.25 -11.77
C ALA A 105 4.73 25.91 -11.23
N VAL A 106 3.75 25.93 -10.32
CA VAL A 106 3.21 24.70 -9.70
C VAL A 106 2.69 23.73 -10.76
N SER A 107 1.97 24.23 -11.77
CA SER A 107 1.48 23.42 -12.90
C SER A 107 2.59 22.87 -13.82
N GLY A 108 3.78 23.48 -13.82
CA GLY A 108 4.94 23.03 -14.62
C GLY A 108 5.90 22.13 -13.84
N ASN A 109 5.67 21.98 -12.54
CA ASN A 109 6.44 21.15 -11.61
C ASN A 109 5.77 19.79 -11.35
N SER A 110 4.53 19.59 -11.80
CA SER A 110 3.87 18.30 -11.72
C SER A 110 4.62 17.29 -12.60
N SER A 111 5.44 16.44 -11.97
CA SER A 111 6.07 15.29 -12.62
C SER A 111 7.08 15.65 -13.73
N ARG A 112 8.28 16.06 -13.32
CA ARG A 112 9.47 15.42 -13.89
C ARG A 112 9.79 14.17 -13.06
N PHE A 113 8.87 13.19 -13.03
CA PHE A 113 9.34 11.82 -12.82
C PHE A 113 10.20 11.53 -14.03
N VAL A 114 11.51 11.42 -13.82
CA VAL A 114 12.50 11.18 -14.87
C VAL A 114 12.32 9.74 -15.34
N ASN A 115 11.31 9.53 -16.17
CA ASN A 115 10.94 8.24 -16.76
C ASN A 115 11.93 7.78 -17.85
N GLY A 116 13.18 8.23 -17.79
CA GLY A 116 14.07 8.27 -18.95
C GLY A 116 15.37 7.47 -18.87
N TYR A 117 15.86 7.08 -17.69
CA TYR A 117 17.23 6.53 -17.61
C TYR A 117 17.42 5.50 -16.49
N VAL A 118 16.72 4.37 -16.56
CA VAL A 118 17.15 3.11 -15.92
C VAL A 118 16.59 1.92 -16.69
N ASP A 119 17.44 0.91 -16.89
CA ASP A 119 17.24 -0.20 -17.81
C ASP A 119 16.08 -1.14 -17.38
N SER A 120 15.15 -1.32 -18.32
CA SER A 120 14.26 -2.45 -18.63
C SER A 120 13.61 -3.29 -17.51
N GLY A 121 12.28 -3.18 -17.41
CA GLY A 121 11.39 -4.31 -17.06
C GLY A 121 10.53 -4.14 -15.81
N TYR A 122 11.14 -3.78 -14.67
CA TYR A 122 10.47 -3.87 -13.36
C TYR A 122 9.83 -2.56 -12.87
N VAL A 123 10.37 -1.40 -13.25
CA VAL A 123 9.98 -0.09 -12.67
C VAL A 123 8.71 0.52 -13.29
N HIS A 124 8.38 0.20 -14.55
CA HIS A 124 7.15 0.72 -15.17
C HIS A 124 5.87 0.24 -14.46
N SER A 125 5.92 -0.94 -13.83
CA SER A 125 4.81 -1.47 -13.04
C SER A 125 4.73 -0.80 -11.65
N GLU A 126 5.86 -0.39 -11.07
CA GLU A 126 5.89 0.24 -9.74
C GLU A 126 5.23 1.62 -9.74
N GLY A 127 5.44 2.43 -10.78
CA GLY A 127 4.79 3.75 -10.91
C GLY A 127 3.26 3.63 -11.07
N GLU A 128 2.79 2.69 -11.88
CA GLU A 128 1.36 2.46 -12.06
C GLU A 128 0.70 1.91 -10.77
N VAL A 129 1.40 1.03 -10.04
CA VAL A 129 0.95 0.55 -8.74
C VAL A 129 0.88 1.70 -7.74
N PHE A 130 1.88 2.58 -7.69
CA PHE A 130 1.90 3.74 -6.80
C PHE A 130 0.71 4.67 -7.05
N ASP A 131 0.44 4.99 -8.31
CA ASP A 131 -0.72 5.80 -8.70
C ASP A 131 -2.03 5.14 -8.25
N LYS A 132 -2.19 3.83 -8.48
CA LYS A 132 -3.38 3.08 -8.06
C LYS A 132 -3.55 3.05 -6.53
N VAL A 133 -2.45 2.91 -5.79
CA VAL A 133 -2.47 2.96 -4.32
C VAL A 133 -2.87 4.35 -3.86
N LEU A 134 -2.31 5.41 -4.44
CA LEU A 134 -2.66 6.80 -4.12
C LEU A 134 -4.15 7.06 -4.37
N ARG A 135 -4.69 6.59 -5.51
CA ARG A 135 -6.13 6.68 -5.78
C ARG A 135 -6.98 5.97 -4.73
N THR A 136 -6.52 4.82 -4.25
CA THR A 136 -7.23 4.07 -3.20
C THR A 136 -7.20 4.81 -1.86
N VAL A 137 -6.07 5.44 -1.52
CA VAL A 137 -5.95 6.31 -0.35
C VAL A 137 -6.91 7.51 -0.48
N ASP A 138 -6.90 8.20 -1.62
CA ASP A 138 -7.76 9.37 -1.88
C ASP A 138 -9.24 9.01 -1.70
N VAL A 139 -9.71 7.94 -2.35
CA VAL A 139 -11.09 7.47 -2.26
C VAL A 139 -11.47 7.15 -0.82
N TYR A 140 -10.60 6.46 -0.07
CA TYR A 140 -10.87 6.15 1.34
C TYR A 140 -10.98 7.41 2.20
N LEU A 141 -10.06 8.37 2.04
CA LEU A 141 -10.04 9.60 2.80
C LEU A 141 -11.21 10.52 2.46
N GLU A 142 -11.62 10.59 1.19
CA GLU A 142 -12.82 11.32 0.78
C GLU A 142 -14.09 10.74 1.41
N GLU A 143 -14.25 9.42 1.40
CA GLU A 143 -15.39 8.77 2.04
C GLU A 143 -15.38 8.99 3.55
N LEU A 144 -14.21 8.90 4.18
CA LEU A 144 -14.07 9.19 5.60
C LEU A 144 -14.45 10.64 5.91
N HIS A 145 -13.98 11.61 5.12
CA HIS A 145 -14.33 13.02 5.24
C HIS A 145 -15.83 13.28 5.09
N LYS A 146 -16.52 12.61 4.15
CA LYS A 146 -17.98 12.71 4.00
C LYS A 146 -18.74 12.19 5.23
N THR A 147 -18.20 11.21 5.92
CA THR A 147 -18.83 10.61 7.10
C THR A 147 -18.51 11.33 8.42
N THR A 148 -17.40 12.08 8.48
CA THR A 148 -16.99 12.85 9.65
C THR A 148 -17.61 14.25 9.60
N ARG A 149 -18.27 14.68 10.69
CA ARG A 149 -18.80 16.03 10.78
C ARG A 149 -17.67 17.03 11.02
N GLU A 150 -17.87 18.25 10.52
CA GLU A 150 -16.90 19.32 10.70
C GLU A 150 -16.68 19.61 12.20
N GLY A 151 -15.42 19.54 12.65
CA GLY A 151 -15.04 19.74 14.05
C GLY A 151 -15.07 18.48 14.94
N GLU A 152 -15.52 17.33 14.44
CA GLU A 152 -15.48 16.06 15.17
C GLU A 152 -14.15 15.31 14.94
N PRO A 153 -13.68 14.51 15.92
CA PRO A 153 -12.50 13.68 15.73
C PRO A 153 -12.76 12.61 14.67
N VAL A 154 -11.78 12.41 13.78
CA VAL A 154 -11.82 11.38 12.73
C VAL A 154 -11.88 9.96 13.32
N LEU A 155 -11.20 9.73 14.45
CA LEU A 155 -11.17 8.44 15.13
C LEU A 155 -12.17 8.45 16.29
N ASP A 156 -13.01 7.42 16.36
CA ASP A 156 -14.00 7.24 17.42
C ASP A 156 -13.58 6.08 18.35
N PRO A 157 -13.40 6.29 19.66
CA PRO A 157 -13.01 5.24 20.60
C PRO A 157 -14.08 4.17 20.84
N SER A 158 -15.29 4.29 20.26
CA SER A 158 -16.36 3.31 20.39
C SER A 158 -15.97 1.93 19.84
N LEU A 159 -16.44 0.86 20.50
CA LEU A 159 -16.14 -0.52 20.10
C LEU A 159 -16.58 -0.84 18.67
N SER A 160 -17.66 -0.20 18.19
CA SER A 160 -18.17 -0.36 16.84
C SER A 160 -17.24 0.24 15.77
N LYS A 161 -16.37 1.19 16.13
CA LYS A 161 -15.46 1.89 15.23
C LYS A 161 -14.00 1.44 15.33
N LEU A 162 -13.65 0.58 16.28
CA LEU A 162 -12.28 0.08 16.43
C LEU A 162 -11.69 -0.53 15.15
N LYS A 163 -12.47 -1.33 14.41
CA LYS A 163 -12.02 -1.94 13.16
C LYS A 163 -11.79 -0.88 12.07
N GLN A 164 -12.65 0.14 12.01
CA GLN A 164 -12.51 1.27 11.09
C GLN A 164 -11.25 2.08 11.42
N ASN A 165 -11.03 2.38 12.70
CA ASN A 165 -9.84 3.10 13.15
C ASN A 165 -8.56 2.35 12.81
N ARG A 166 -8.55 1.01 12.95
CA ARG A 166 -7.41 0.18 12.55
C ARG A 166 -7.15 0.31 11.04
N LEU A 167 -8.18 0.22 10.20
CA LEU A 167 -8.03 0.43 8.77
C LEU A 167 -7.53 1.85 8.44
N THR A 168 -8.11 2.88 9.06
CA THR A 168 -7.68 4.27 8.89
C THR A 168 -6.20 4.45 9.24
N PHE A 169 -5.74 3.85 10.34
CA PHE A 169 -4.34 3.91 10.76
C PHE A 169 -3.41 3.31 9.69
N GLU A 170 -3.74 2.15 9.14
CA GLU A 170 -2.92 1.51 8.10
C GLU A 170 -2.94 2.32 6.79
N ILE A 171 -4.10 2.84 6.38
CA ILE A 171 -4.23 3.67 5.17
C ILE A 171 -3.43 4.98 5.30
N VAL A 172 -3.49 5.65 6.45
CA VAL A 172 -2.71 6.86 6.71
C VAL A 172 -1.22 6.56 6.79
N THR A 173 -0.85 5.40 7.33
CA THR A 173 0.55 4.95 7.35
C THR A 173 1.07 4.69 5.94
N LEU A 174 0.24 4.06 5.10
CA LEU A 174 0.52 3.86 3.67
C LEU A 174 0.68 5.20 2.96
N ALA A 175 -0.26 6.13 3.13
CA ALA A 175 -0.19 7.49 2.57
C ALA A 175 1.08 8.23 2.99
N ARG A 176 1.45 8.13 4.28
CA ARG A 176 2.67 8.73 4.81
C ARG A 176 3.91 8.14 4.13
N ALA A 177 3.97 6.83 3.92
CA ALA A 177 5.08 6.19 3.24
C ALA A 177 5.18 6.65 1.79
N LEU A 178 4.05 6.68 1.05
CA LEU A 178 4.00 7.21 -0.31
C LEU A 178 4.53 8.65 -0.38
N ALA A 179 4.20 9.51 0.58
CA ALA A 179 4.69 10.88 0.59
C ALA A 179 6.21 11.03 0.84
N HIS A 180 6.89 9.99 1.36
CA HIS A 180 8.34 10.01 1.57
C HIS A 180 9.14 9.52 0.36
N PHE A 181 8.50 8.84 -0.59
CA PHE A 181 9.12 8.28 -1.79
C PHE A 181 8.72 9.07 -3.04
#